data_AF-A0A5U9KZN0-F1
#
_entry.id   AF-A0A5U9KZN0-F1
#
_cell.length_a   1.000
_cell.length_b   1.000
_cell.length_c   1.000
_cell.angle_alpha   90.00
_cell.angle_beta   90.00
_cell.angle_gamma   90.00
#
_symmetry.space_group_name_H-M   'P 1'
#
loop_
_entity.id
_entity.type
_entity.pdbx_description
1 polymer ?
#
loop_
_entity_poly.entity_id
_entity_poly.type
_entity_poly.pdbx_seq_one_letter_code
_entity_poly.pdbx_strand_id
1 'polypeptide(L)'
;FELPDLSQNISGNLDVSVRESDGSVRTWQVNTASVPFMARQGQVRYKVAGGRPLYGGTHNNSTVSPDFLLGEATWGAFNNTSLYGGLIASTGDYRSAALGIGQNMGLPGALSADVTRSDARLPHGQKQSGYSYRINYAKTFDKTGSTLAFVGYRFSDRHFLSMPEYLQRRATDGGDAWHEKQSYTVTYSQSVPVLNMSAALSVSRLNYWNAQ
;
A
#
# COMPACT_ATOMS: atom_id res chain seq x y z
N PHE A 1 -17.19 -17.10 -5.08
CA PHE A 1 -17.97 -15.84 -5.00
C PHE A 1 -17.08 -14.72 -5.50
N GLU A 2 -17.65 -13.70 -6.13
CA GLU A 2 -16.94 -12.49 -6.57
C GLU A 2 -17.62 -11.28 -5.92
N LEU A 3 -16.82 -10.27 -5.56
CA LEU A 3 -17.30 -9.01 -4.98
C LEU A 3 -16.95 -7.87 -5.95
N PRO A 4 -17.75 -7.66 -7.02
CA PRO A 4 -17.41 -6.68 -8.05
C PRO A 4 -17.59 -5.22 -7.59
N ASP A 5 -18.44 -4.98 -6.58
CA ASP A 5 -18.82 -3.63 -6.12
C ASP A 5 -17.96 -3.11 -4.96
N LEU A 6 -16.65 -3.39 -4.99
CA LEU A 6 -15.72 -2.75 -4.08
C LEU A 6 -15.41 -1.33 -4.57
N SER A 7 -15.55 -0.35 -3.68
CA SER A 7 -15.23 1.05 -3.99
C SER A 7 -13.76 1.18 -4.45
N GLN A 8 -13.53 1.91 -5.55
CA GLN A 8 -12.18 2.19 -6.06
C GLN A 8 -11.31 3.01 -5.09
N ASN A 9 -11.90 3.57 -4.04
CA ASN A 9 -11.17 4.29 -2.99
C ASN A 9 -10.63 3.36 -1.89
N ILE A 10 -10.88 2.06 -1.95
CA ILE A 10 -10.34 1.08 -1.01
C ILE A 10 -8.89 0.81 -1.39
N SER A 11 -7.97 1.14 -0.49
CA SER A 11 -6.54 0.95 -0.66
C SER A 11 -5.91 0.33 0.58
N GLY A 12 -4.93 -0.54 0.39
CA GLY A 12 -4.17 -1.18 1.46
C GLY A 12 -4.46 -2.68 1.55
N ASN A 13 -4.29 -3.23 2.74
CA ASN A 13 -4.55 -4.63 3.01
C ASN A 13 -5.99 -4.80 3.50
N LEU A 14 -6.71 -5.73 2.88
CA LEU A 14 -8.09 -6.09 3.21
C LEU A 14 -8.12 -7.42 3.95
N ASP A 15 -8.58 -7.39 5.19
CA ASP A 15 -8.87 -8.62 5.94
C ASP A 15 -10.24 -9.16 5.51
N VAL A 16 -10.24 -10.33 4.89
CA VAL A 16 -11.45 -11.03 4.45
C VAL A 16 -11.73 -12.18 5.39
N SER A 17 -12.86 -12.13 6.10
CA SER A 17 -13.35 -13.25 6.92
C SER A 17 -14.60 -13.87 6.29
N VAL A 18 -14.55 -15.16 6.00
CA VAL A 18 -15.72 -15.94 5.57
C VAL A 18 -16.12 -16.86 6.70
N ARG A 19 -17.35 -16.67 7.20
CA ARG A 19 -17.97 -17.53 8.20
C ARG A 19 -18.87 -18.54 7.49
N GLU A 20 -18.51 -19.81 7.58
CA GLU A 20 -19.26 -20.91 6.99
C GLU A 20 -20.43 -21.32 7.90
N SER A 21 -21.40 -22.05 7.34
CA SER A 21 -22.61 -22.49 8.06
C SER A 21 -22.33 -23.48 9.19
N ASP A 22 -21.16 -24.13 9.16
CA ASP A 22 -20.65 -25.02 10.22
C ASP A 22 -20.03 -24.25 11.40
N GLY A 23 -19.99 -22.92 11.33
CA GLY A 23 -19.40 -22.05 12.34
C GLY A 23 -17.90 -21.84 12.18
N SER A 24 -17.25 -22.49 11.20
CA SER A 24 -15.84 -22.24 10.89
C SER A 24 -15.67 -20.84 10.29
N VAL A 25 -14.57 -20.18 10.64
CA VAL A 25 -14.22 -18.86 10.11
C VAL A 25 -12.87 -18.97 9.41
N ARG A 26 -12.86 -18.69 8.11
CA ARG A 26 -11.63 -18.61 7.32
C ARG A 26 -11.27 -17.15 7.12
N THR A 27 -10.08 -16.76 7.53
CA THR A 27 -9.57 -15.40 7.38
C THR A 27 -8.35 -15.37 6.49
N TRP A 28 -8.34 -14.48 5.50
CA TRP A 28 -7.15 -14.22 4.67
C TRP A 28 -7.06 -12.74 4.32
N GLN A 29 -5.85 -12.28 4.02
CA GLN A 29 -5.54 -10.89 3.73
C GLN A 29 -5.32 -10.71 2.23
N VAL A 30 -5.97 -9.72 1.63
CA VAL A 30 -5.85 -9.38 0.21
C VAL A 30 -5.24 -7.99 0.09
N ASN A 31 -4.11 -7.86 -0.61
CA ASN A 31 -3.54 -6.55 -0.89
C ASN A 31 -4.19 -5.95 -2.14
N THR A 32 -4.70 -4.72 -2.05
CA THR A 32 -5.22 -4.01 -3.22
C THR A 32 -4.05 -3.61 -4.12
N ALA A 33 -4.06 -4.06 -5.38
CA ALA A 33 -3.03 -3.68 -6.34
C ALA A 33 -3.03 -2.15 -6.55
N SER A 34 -2.04 -1.44 -5.98
CA SER A 34 -1.90 -0.01 -6.21
C SER A 34 -1.24 0.23 -7.56
N VAL A 35 -2.01 0.71 -8.53
CA VAL A 35 -1.47 1.13 -9.83
C VAL A 35 -0.41 2.22 -9.60
N PRO A 36 0.73 2.19 -10.31
CA PRO A 36 1.79 3.18 -10.18
C PRO A 36 1.26 4.62 -10.15
N PHE A 37 1.76 5.42 -9.22
CA PHE A 37 1.44 6.85 -9.12
C PHE A 37 1.99 7.60 -10.34
N MET A 38 1.22 7.61 -11.42
CA MET A 38 1.57 8.26 -12.68
C MET A 38 0.65 9.45 -12.93
N ALA A 39 1.25 10.55 -13.39
CA ALA A 39 0.54 11.72 -13.87
C ALA A 39 0.86 11.90 -15.37
N ARG A 40 -0.09 12.48 -16.11
CA ARG A 40 0.18 12.86 -17.51
C ARG A 40 1.26 13.95 -17.53
N GLN A 41 2.01 14.01 -18.62
CA GLN A 41 3.04 15.03 -18.82
C GLN A 41 2.48 16.45 -18.55
N GLY A 42 3.23 17.23 -17.78
CA GLY A 42 2.87 18.60 -17.42
C GLY A 42 1.77 18.71 -16.35
N GLN A 43 1.18 17.60 -15.91
CA GLN A 43 0.22 17.59 -14.81
C GLN A 43 0.92 17.34 -13.48
N VAL A 44 0.44 18.06 -12.47
CA VAL A 44 0.83 17.85 -11.07
C VAL A 44 -0.42 17.43 -10.32
N ARG A 45 -0.37 16.27 -9.66
CA ARG A 45 -1.37 15.82 -8.71
C ARG A 45 -0.80 16.04 -7.33
N TYR A 46 -1.50 16.76 -6.47
CA TYR A 46 -1.11 16.96 -5.09
C TYR A 46 -2.26 16.58 -4.17
N LYS A 47 -1.93 16.10 -3.00
CA LYS A 47 -2.90 15.82 -1.93
C LYS A 47 -2.28 16.27 -0.63
N VAL A 48 -3.01 17.08 0.10
CA VAL A 48 -2.65 17.53 1.44
C VAL A 48 -3.78 17.13 2.36
N ALA A 49 -3.44 16.49 3.47
CA ALA A 49 -4.40 16.09 4.49
C ALA A 49 -3.80 16.38 5.85
N GLY A 50 -4.62 16.82 6.80
CA GLY A 50 -4.19 17.04 8.17
C GLY A 50 -5.34 16.87 9.12
N GLY A 51 -5.05 16.39 10.32
CA GLY A 51 -6.06 16.16 11.34
C GLY A 51 -5.61 15.20 12.42
N ARG A 52 -6.57 14.65 13.16
CA ARG A 52 -6.33 13.64 14.20
C ARG A 52 -6.57 12.25 13.64
N PRO A 53 -5.63 11.31 13.83
CA PRO A 53 -5.89 9.93 13.45
C PRO A 53 -6.92 9.34 14.41
N LEU A 54 -7.83 8.56 13.83
CA LEU A 54 -8.76 7.73 14.58
C LEU A 54 -8.13 6.35 14.77
N TYR A 55 -8.19 5.83 15.99
CA TYR A 55 -7.73 4.49 16.32
C TYR A 55 -8.86 3.73 17.01
N GLY A 56 -9.21 2.59 16.44
CA GLY A 56 -10.39 1.81 16.80
C GLY A 56 -11.22 1.45 15.57
N GLY A 57 -11.92 0.32 15.64
CA GLY A 57 -12.86 -0.09 14.60
C GLY A 57 -14.19 0.68 14.68
N THR A 58 -15.14 0.31 13.82
CA THR A 58 -16.46 0.95 13.62
C THR A 58 -17.30 1.20 14.89
N HIS A 59 -16.99 0.55 16.02
CA HIS A 59 -17.76 0.63 17.27
C HIS A 59 -16.99 1.22 18.47
N ASN A 60 -15.71 1.58 18.35
CA ASN A 60 -14.94 2.13 19.48
C ASN A 60 -13.81 3.06 19.00
N ASN A 61 -14.17 4.10 18.25
CA ASN A 61 -13.21 5.09 17.74
C ASN A 61 -12.74 6.00 18.88
N SER A 62 -11.50 5.80 19.32
CA SER A 62 -10.80 6.75 20.19
C SER A 62 -9.88 7.63 19.33
N THR A 63 -9.97 8.94 19.48
CA THR A 63 -8.97 9.85 18.88
C THR A 63 -7.64 9.60 19.56
N VAL A 64 -6.67 9.07 18.81
CA VAL A 64 -5.32 8.85 19.34
C VAL A 64 -4.48 10.05 18.97
N SER A 65 -3.91 10.69 20.00
CA SER A 65 -2.84 11.66 19.78
C SER A 65 -1.64 10.91 19.20
N PRO A 66 -0.99 11.41 18.14
CA PRO A 66 -0.77 12.81 17.80
C PRO A 66 -1.44 13.26 16.50
N ASP A 67 -1.65 14.58 16.34
CA ASP A 67 -2.09 15.17 15.08
C ASP A 67 -1.10 14.82 13.94
N PHE A 68 -1.60 14.61 12.73
CA PHE A 68 -0.80 14.33 11.55
C PHE A 68 -1.02 15.36 10.45
N LEU A 69 0.02 15.55 9.65
CA LEU A 69 0.02 16.29 8.39
C LEU A 69 0.65 15.39 7.33
N LEU A 70 -0.05 15.19 6.23
CA LEU A 70 0.39 14.44 5.06
C LEU A 70 0.36 15.37 3.85
N GLY A 71 1.44 15.37 3.09
CA GLY A 71 1.53 16.04 1.80
C GLY A 71 2.16 15.09 0.80
N GLU A 72 1.46 14.79 -0.28
CA GLU A 72 2.01 14.03 -1.41
C GLU A 72 1.83 14.82 -2.70
N ALA A 73 2.82 14.69 -3.59
CA ALA A 73 2.81 15.31 -4.90
C ALA A 73 3.37 14.33 -5.93
N THR A 74 2.70 14.24 -7.07
CA THR A 74 3.14 13.49 -8.25
C THR A 74 3.22 14.46 -9.41
N TRP A 75 4.39 14.57 -10.02
CA TRP A 75 4.65 15.40 -11.18
C TRP A 75 4.98 14.54 -12.40
N GLY A 76 4.21 14.69 -13.46
CA GLY A 76 4.52 14.13 -14.78
C GLY A 76 5.62 14.93 -15.45
N ALA A 77 6.87 14.70 -15.04
CA ALA A 77 8.03 15.48 -15.48
C ALA A 77 8.29 15.34 -17.00
N PHE A 78 8.31 14.11 -17.52
CA PHE A 78 8.59 13.81 -18.93
C PHE A 78 7.43 13.04 -19.57
N ASN A 79 7.35 12.97 -20.91
CA ASN A 79 6.26 12.30 -21.67
C ASN A 79 5.80 10.97 -21.03
N ASN A 80 6.76 10.20 -20.51
CA ASN A 80 6.56 8.84 -20.03
C ASN A 80 7.08 8.64 -18.58
N THR A 81 7.55 9.69 -17.91
CA THR A 81 8.16 9.59 -16.58
C THR A 81 7.40 10.48 -15.60
N SER A 82 6.95 9.89 -14.51
CA SER A 82 6.36 10.56 -13.36
C SER A 82 7.31 10.46 -12.17
N LEU A 83 7.51 11.57 -11.47
CA LEU A 83 8.17 11.59 -10.18
C LEU A 83 7.10 11.81 -9.12
N TYR A 84 7.15 11.06 -8.04
CA TYR A 84 6.25 11.27 -6.91
C TYR A 84 7.02 11.31 -5.61
N GLY A 85 6.50 12.07 -4.67
CA GLY A 85 7.05 12.21 -3.34
C GLY A 85 5.96 12.46 -2.33
N GLY A 86 6.23 12.07 -1.09
CA GLY A 86 5.30 12.22 0.01
C GLY A 86 6.04 12.53 1.30
N LEU A 87 5.42 13.34 2.13
CA LEU A 87 5.90 13.68 3.46
C LEU A 87 4.76 13.47 4.45
N ILE A 88 5.05 12.80 5.55
CA ILE A 88 4.14 12.68 6.68
C ILE A 88 4.88 13.22 7.90
N ALA A 89 4.27 14.16 8.60
CA ALA A 89 4.78 14.70 9.84
C ALA A 89 3.68 14.59 10.90
N SER A 90 4.05 14.21 12.11
CA SER A 90 3.12 14.15 13.22
C SER A 90 3.70 14.84 14.45
N THR A 91 2.82 15.40 15.28
CA THR A 91 3.21 16.13 16.50
C THR A 91 3.81 15.24 17.58
N GLY A 92 3.74 13.91 17.43
CA GLY A 92 4.35 12.93 18.33
C GLY A 92 5.72 12.42 17.90
N ASP A 93 6.51 13.21 17.19
CA ASP A 93 7.85 12.84 16.71
C ASP A 93 7.87 11.65 15.73
N TYR A 94 6.85 11.58 14.86
CA TYR A 94 6.87 10.72 13.68
C TYR A 94 7.08 11.56 12.41
N ARG A 95 8.05 11.16 11.60
CA ARG A 95 8.32 11.77 10.29
C ARG A 95 8.57 10.66 9.27
N SER A 96 7.95 10.78 8.11
CA SER A 96 8.19 9.88 6.98
C SER A 96 8.37 10.69 5.71
N ALA A 97 9.32 10.29 4.89
CA ALA A 97 9.59 10.87 3.60
C ALA A 97 9.69 9.77 2.56
N ALA A 98 8.88 9.88 1.50
CA ALA A 98 8.86 8.98 0.37
C ALA A 98 9.27 9.72 -0.89
N LEU A 99 10.07 9.06 -1.73
CA LEU A 99 10.43 9.53 -3.06
C LEU A 99 10.40 8.34 -4.01
N GLY A 100 9.82 8.56 -5.18
CA GLY A 100 9.63 7.52 -6.18
C GLY A 100 9.60 8.04 -7.61
N ILE A 101 9.81 7.11 -8.52
CA ILE A 101 9.78 7.30 -9.96
C ILE A 101 8.89 6.25 -10.59
N GLY A 102 8.06 6.66 -11.53
CA GLY A 102 7.25 5.81 -12.38
C GLY A 102 7.60 6.07 -13.84
N GLN A 103 7.90 5.00 -14.58
CA GLN A 103 8.14 5.03 -16.02
C GLN A 103 7.05 4.23 -16.72
N ASN A 104 6.26 4.90 -17.56
CA ASN A 104 5.38 4.23 -18.51
C ASN A 104 6.17 3.90 -19.77
N MET A 105 6.45 2.62 -20.01
CA MET A 105 7.20 2.17 -21.18
C MET A 105 6.28 1.82 -22.37
N GLY A 106 4.96 1.97 -22.25
CA GLY A 106 3.99 1.65 -23.30
C GLY A 106 3.82 0.14 -23.48
N LEU A 107 4.26 -0.41 -24.61
CA LEU A 107 4.14 -1.84 -24.98
C LEU A 107 4.64 -2.82 -23.89
N PRO A 108 5.82 -2.64 -23.28
CA PRO A 108 6.27 -3.48 -22.16
C PRO A 108 5.60 -3.17 -20.82
N GLY A 109 4.71 -2.18 -20.71
CA GLY A 109 3.98 -1.84 -19.48
C GLY A 109 4.56 -0.62 -18.75
N ALA A 110 4.23 -0.48 -17.47
CA ALA A 110 4.68 0.57 -16.57
C ALA A 110 5.43 -0.02 -15.38
N LEU A 111 6.54 0.62 -15.00
CA LEU A 111 7.35 0.26 -13.85
C LEU A 111 7.39 1.45 -12.89
N SER A 112 7.32 1.19 -11.59
CA SER A 112 7.57 2.21 -10.56
C SER A 112 8.43 1.65 -9.46
N ALA A 113 9.23 2.52 -8.88
CA ALA A 113 10.01 2.23 -7.70
C ALA A 113 9.97 3.43 -6.76
N ASP A 114 9.81 3.16 -5.46
CA ASP A 114 9.93 4.17 -4.42
C ASP A 114 10.70 3.67 -3.21
N VAL A 115 11.30 4.64 -2.53
CA VAL A 115 11.92 4.50 -1.24
C VAL A 115 11.20 5.40 -0.25
N THR A 116 10.82 4.83 0.88
CA THR A 116 10.21 5.54 1.99
C THR A 116 11.09 5.39 3.20
N ARG A 117 11.56 6.50 3.76
CA ARG A 117 12.27 6.55 5.03
C ARG A 117 11.30 6.99 6.12
N SER A 118 11.26 6.26 7.21
CA SER A 118 10.50 6.63 8.42
C SER A 118 11.45 6.84 9.58
N ASP A 119 11.26 7.90 10.34
CA ASP A 119 11.93 8.19 11.60
C ASP A 119 10.85 8.44 12.66
N ALA A 120 10.76 7.55 13.65
CA ALA A 120 9.74 7.56 14.69
C ALA A 120 10.37 7.53 16.10
N ARG A 121 9.78 8.24 17.05
CA ARG A 121 10.13 8.12 18.47
C ARG A 121 8.95 7.54 19.26
N LEU A 122 9.15 6.38 19.85
CA LEU A 122 8.13 5.70 20.65
C LEU A 122 8.06 6.28 22.08
N PRO A 123 6.93 6.11 22.79
CA PRO A 123 6.88 6.27 24.25
C PRO A 123 8.02 5.43 24.84
N HIS A 124 8.75 5.93 25.84
CA HIS A 124 10.01 5.38 26.38
C HIS A 124 11.30 5.75 25.63
N GLY A 125 11.26 6.66 24.66
CA GLY A 125 12.45 7.29 24.09
C GLY A 125 13.22 6.45 23.07
N GLN A 126 12.71 5.26 22.72
CA GLN A 126 13.28 4.47 21.63
C GLN A 126 13.05 5.17 20.30
N LYS A 127 14.15 5.49 19.60
CA LYS A 127 14.12 5.97 18.21
C LYS A 127 14.19 4.77 17.29
N GLN A 128 13.25 4.68 16.36
CA GLN A 128 13.27 3.70 15.29
C GLN A 128 13.30 4.42 13.96
N SER A 129 14.32 4.11 13.17
CA SER A 129 14.51 4.65 11.84
C SER A 129 14.74 3.51 10.87
N GLY A 130 13.99 3.48 9.77
CA GLY A 130 14.10 2.41 8.79
C GLY A 130 13.66 2.85 7.41
N TYR A 131 13.91 1.96 6.45
CA TYR A 131 13.61 2.18 5.05
C TYR A 131 12.66 1.10 4.54
N SER A 132 11.74 1.52 3.68
CA SER A 132 10.88 0.64 2.90
C SER A 132 11.13 0.91 1.42
N TYR A 133 11.31 -0.15 0.66
CA TYR A 133 11.50 -0.12 -0.78
C TYR A 133 10.32 -0.79 -1.41
N ARG A 134 9.73 -0.16 -2.42
CA ARG A 134 8.62 -0.73 -3.18
C ARG A 134 8.94 -0.66 -4.66
N ILE A 135 8.64 -1.76 -5.36
CA ILE A 135 8.75 -1.87 -6.81
C ILE A 135 7.40 -2.41 -7.30
N ASN A 136 6.75 -1.69 -8.21
CA ASN A 136 5.53 -2.15 -8.84
C ASN A 136 5.68 -2.16 -10.36
N TYR A 137 5.28 -3.26 -10.97
CA TYR A 137 5.20 -3.43 -12.41
C TYR A 137 3.75 -3.72 -12.79
N ALA A 138 3.24 -2.98 -13.77
CA ALA A 138 1.89 -3.14 -14.28
C ALA A 138 1.93 -3.20 -15.81
N LYS A 139 1.32 -4.21 -16.41
CA LYS A 139 1.22 -4.34 -17.86
C LYS A 139 -0.23 -4.57 -18.26
N THR A 140 -0.69 -3.74 -19.20
CA THR A 140 -1.99 -3.90 -19.85
C THR A 140 -1.76 -4.39 -21.28
N PHE A 141 -2.46 -5.44 -21.70
CA PHE A 141 -2.43 -5.90 -23.08
C PHE A 141 -3.74 -5.53 -23.79
N ASP A 142 -3.68 -4.49 -24.61
CA ASP A 142 -4.85 -4.01 -25.35
C ASP A 142 -5.20 -4.93 -26.54
N LYS A 143 -4.20 -5.60 -27.14
CA LYS A 143 -4.37 -6.45 -28.33
C LYS A 143 -5.24 -7.70 -28.11
N THR A 144 -5.31 -8.21 -26.89
CA THR A 144 -6.13 -9.38 -26.52
C THR A 144 -7.46 -9.00 -25.88
N GLY A 145 -7.77 -7.70 -25.80
CA GLY A 145 -9.06 -7.20 -25.33
C GLY A 145 -9.25 -7.18 -23.82
N SER A 146 -8.36 -7.77 -23.02
CA SER A 146 -8.27 -7.61 -21.55
C SER A 146 -7.13 -8.46 -20.99
N THR A 147 -6.04 -7.84 -20.54
CA THR A 147 -5.10 -8.48 -19.62
C THR A 147 -4.40 -7.45 -18.75
N LEU A 148 -4.60 -7.50 -17.42
CA LEU A 148 -3.82 -6.72 -16.45
C LEU A 148 -2.93 -7.68 -15.67
N ALA A 149 -1.61 -7.56 -15.87
CA ALA A 149 -0.60 -8.23 -15.07
C ALA A 149 0.04 -7.21 -14.13
N PHE A 150 -0.16 -7.39 -12.83
CA PHE A 150 0.43 -6.57 -11.79
C PHE A 150 1.38 -7.41 -10.93
N VAL A 151 2.57 -6.89 -10.69
CA VAL A 151 3.55 -7.46 -9.77
C VAL A 151 4.02 -6.35 -8.85
N GLY A 152 3.69 -6.46 -7.58
CA GLY A 152 4.15 -5.59 -6.51
C GLY A 152 5.13 -6.33 -5.61
N TYR A 153 6.28 -5.73 -5.35
CA TYR A 153 7.22 -6.18 -4.35
C TYR A 153 7.52 -5.04 -3.39
N ARG A 154 7.39 -5.30 -2.10
CA ARG A 154 7.78 -4.37 -1.05
C ARG A 154 8.69 -5.08 -0.06
N PHE A 155 9.74 -4.39 0.34
CA PHE A 155 10.65 -4.80 1.40
C PHE A 155 10.74 -3.68 2.43
N SER A 156 10.57 -4.01 3.70
CA SER A 156 10.69 -3.04 4.79
C SER A 156 11.68 -3.53 5.83
N ASP A 157 12.61 -2.65 6.21
CA ASP A 157 13.57 -2.92 7.27
C ASP A 157 12.83 -3.12 8.62
N ARG A 158 13.43 -3.88 9.54
CA ARG A 158 12.88 -4.19 10.87
C ARG A 158 12.59 -2.95 11.73
N HIS A 159 13.26 -1.84 11.44
CA HIS A 159 13.10 -0.56 12.13
C HIS A 159 12.20 0.43 11.37
N PHE A 160 11.69 0.04 10.20
CA PHE A 160 10.72 0.84 9.46
C PHE A 160 9.37 0.79 10.18
N LEU A 161 8.72 1.95 10.30
CA LEU A 161 7.36 2.06 10.80
C LEU A 161 6.51 2.89 9.86
N SER A 162 5.41 2.29 9.41
CA SER A 162 4.31 3.04 8.83
C SER A 162 3.57 3.84 9.91
N MET A 163 2.87 4.90 9.51
CA MET A 163 2.08 5.71 10.44
C MET A 163 1.02 4.89 11.21
N PRO A 164 0.27 3.95 10.57
CA PRO A 164 -0.64 3.07 11.30
C PRO A 164 0.08 2.20 12.35
N GLU A 165 1.22 1.61 12.03
CA GLU A 165 2.01 0.82 13.00
C GLU A 165 2.54 1.68 14.16
N TYR A 166 2.97 2.91 13.87
CA TYR A 166 3.40 3.86 14.88
C TYR A 166 2.26 4.22 15.84
N LEU A 167 1.08 4.52 15.30
CA LEU A 167 -0.11 4.82 16.10
C LEU A 167 -0.54 3.62 16.95
N GLN A 168 -0.52 2.42 16.37
CA GLN A 168 -0.81 1.18 17.07
C GLN A 168 0.15 0.96 18.23
N ARG A 169 1.47 1.02 18.01
CA ARG A 169 2.46 0.87 19.08
C ARG A 169 2.36 1.94 20.16
N ARG A 170 1.95 3.16 19.80
CA ARG A 170 1.73 4.23 20.77
C ARG A 170 0.46 3.98 21.60
N ALA A 171 -0.59 3.45 20.98
CA ALA A 171 -1.86 3.16 21.64
C ALA A 171 -1.78 1.90 22.53
N THR A 172 -0.93 0.92 22.20
CA THR A 172 -0.74 -0.32 22.95
C THR A 172 0.51 -0.30 23.86
N ASP A 173 1.08 0.88 24.11
CA ASP A 173 2.24 1.08 24.99
C ASP A 173 3.45 0.16 24.68
N GLY A 174 3.69 -0.09 23.39
CA GLY A 174 4.82 -0.91 22.92
C GLY A 174 4.52 -2.39 22.70
N GLY A 175 3.24 -2.81 22.66
CA GLY A 175 2.87 -4.18 22.31
C GLY A 175 3.38 -4.64 20.93
N ASP A 176 3.49 -5.97 20.76
CA ASP A 176 4.00 -6.63 19.55
C ASP A 176 3.10 -6.37 18.33
N ALA A 177 3.36 -5.27 17.63
CA ALA A 177 2.85 -5.07 16.28
C ALA A 177 3.63 -5.98 15.32
N TRP A 178 2.94 -6.56 14.34
CA TRP A 178 3.56 -7.43 13.34
C TRP A 178 4.31 -6.58 12.31
N HIS A 179 5.64 -6.69 12.29
CA HIS A 179 6.48 -5.94 11.34
C HIS A 179 6.50 -6.63 9.99
N GLU A 180 5.86 -6.01 8.99
CA GLU A 180 5.94 -6.49 7.62
C GLU A 180 7.40 -6.46 7.15
N LYS A 181 7.97 -7.61 6.84
CA LYS A 181 9.32 -7.74 6.29
C LYS A 181 9.30 -7.56 4.78
N GLN A 182 8.40 -8.30 4.15
CA GLN A 182 8.31 -8.37 2.71
C GLN A 182 6.89 -8.72 2.30
N SER A 183 6.37 -8.04 1.28
CA SER A 183 5.14 -8.42 0.62
C SER A 183 5.35 -8.57 -0.88
N TYR A 184 4.80 -9.66 -1.40
CA TYR A 184 4.74 -9.98 -2.81
C TYR A 184 3.28 -10.05 -3.20
N THR A 185 2.89 -9.34 -4.24
CA THR A 185 1.54 -9.41 -4.80
C THR A 185 1.66 -9.60 -6.29
N VAL A 186 1.02 -10.64 -6.81
CA VAL A 186 0.94 -10.94 -8.24
C VAL A 186 -0.53 -11.08 -8.57
N THR A 187 -1.01 -10.25 -9.49
CA THR A 187 -2.39 -10.32 -9.98
C THR A 187 -2.33 -10.42 -11.49
N TYR A 188 -2.97 -11.45 -12.02
CA TYR A 188 -3.09 -11.70 -13.45
C TYR A 188 -4.56 -11.92 -13.76
N SER A 189 -5.12 -11.10 -14.63
CA SER A 189 -6.48 -11.31 -15.13
C SER A 189 -6.42 -11.29 -16.65
N GLN A 190 -6.94 -12.31 -17.30
CA GLN A 190 -7.00 -12.45 -18.75
C GLN A 190 -8.41 -12.85 -19.18
N SER A 191 -8.99 -12.09 -20.10
CA SER A 191 -10.14 -12.52 -20.87
C SER A 191 -9.67 -13.14 -22.18
N VAL A 192 -10.28 -14.26 -22.57
CA VAL A 192 -10.09 -14.93 -23.86
C VAL A 192 -11.43 -14.88 -24.61
N PRO A 193 -11.70 -13.80 -25.36
CA PRO A 193 -12.98 -13.60 -26.04
C PRO A 193 -13.29 -14.73 -27.03
N VAL A 194 -12.27 -15.28 -27.69
CA VAL A 194 -12.41 -16.37 -28.67
C VAL A 194 -13.00 -17.65 -28.05
N LEU A 195 -12.78 -17.85 -26.75
CA LEU A 195 -13.26 -19.01 -25.99
C LEU A 195 -14.39 -18.65 -25.02
N ASN A 196 -14.86 -17.40 -25.00
CA ASN A 196 -15.77 -16.86 -23.97
C ASN A 196 -15.35 -17.23 -22.53
N MET A 197 -14.04 -17.23 -22.26
CA MET A 197 -13.47 -17.68 -21.00
C MET A 197 -12.65 -16.56 -20.36
N SER A 198 -12.77 -16.39 -19.06
CA SER A 198 -11.93 -15.48 -18.28
C SER A 198 -11.17 -16.26 -17.22
N ALA A 199 -9.87 -16.01 -17.12
CA ALA A 199 -9.01 -16.58 -16.09
C ALA A 199 -8.44 -15.45 -15.24
N ALA A 200 -8.56 -15.57 -13.92
CA ALA A 200 -7.96 -14.65 -12.97
C ALA A 200 -7.14 -15.44 -11.95
N LEU A 201 -5.95 -14.95 -11.65
CA LEU A 201 -5.02 -15.48 -10.67
C LEU A 201 -4.57 -14.31 -9.79
N SER A 202 -4.74 -14.43 -8.49
CA SER A 202 -4.21 -13.47 -7.52
C SER A 202 -3.45 -14.24 -6.45
N VAL A 203 -2.17 -13.92 -6.29
CA VAL A 203 -1.28 -14.51 -5.31
C VAL A 203 -0.69 -13.38 -4.49
N SER A 204 -0.86 -13.44 -3.18
CA SER A 204 -0.18 -12.51 -2.26
C SER A 204 0.54 -13.30 -1.19
N ARG A 205 1.74 -12.85 -0.83
CA ARG A 205 2.55 -13.43 0.24
C ARG A 205 3.12 -12.31 1.07
N LEU A 206 2.77 -12.28 2.35
CA LEU A 206 3.32 -11.37 3.34
C LEU A 206 4.17 -12.21 4.30
N ASN A 207 5.42 -11.80 4.51
CA ASN A 207 6.24 -12.35 5.57
C ASN A 207 6.50 -11.25 6.59
N TYR A 208 6.48 -11.62 7.86
CA TYR A 208 6.72 -10.72 8.99
C TYR A 208 8.06 -11.04 9.63
N TRP A 209 8.69 -10.05 10.27
CA TRP A 209 9.92 -10.27 11.04
C TRP A 209 9.68 -11.12 12.29
N ASN A 210 8.46 -11.09 12.83
CA ASN A 210 8.10 -11.74 14.10
C ASN A 210 7.35 -13.07 13.89
N ALA A 211 7.21 -13.54 12.65
CA ALA A 211 6.68 -14.87 12.37
C ALA A 211 7.80 -15.91 12.52
N GLN A 212 7.81 -16.63 13.65
CA GLN A 212 8.57 -17.87 13.83
C GLN A 212 7.85 -19.04 13.17
#